data_AF-A0A9E6F0J1-F1
#
_entry.id   AF-A0A9E6F0J1-F1
#
_cell.length_a   1.000
_cell.length_b   1.000
_cell.length_c   1.000
_cell.angle_alpha   90.00
_cell.angle_beta   90.00
_cell.angle_gamma   90.00
#
_symmetry.space_group_name_H-M   'P 1'
#
loop_
_entity.id
_entity.type
_entity.pdbx_description
1 polymer ?
#
loop_
_entity_poly.entity_id
_entity_poly.type
_entity_poly.pdbx_seq_one_letter_code
_entity_poly.pdbx_strand_id
1 'polypeptide(L)'
;TGISVESFLSGIFDARASLTASHRRFNDDAPVVSLEIPGSTKNFKFVVQLCSWLTDLGSVTDQILYNHPNQHSGSDPDYKGWKKGFKIRFLVKSFLEKHSFALQAKSIDVTKIEKQQKKEEQLPCYLRRLKQVSPISIHCEQNSEELPEEVRNKIFFHYHHFCAVLGCPHAPIDEIAKLVKNKNLLINFFPRLSKGTSKNLKNIFINIQLSFFPDKEIQKHKFIVKNLITDETFKSFSGLDQGIAYLFAPVLNGKRHTGSMKNIIKDSMEKELLIMTIGEDFDSPLLIINISNDRAYICSSVGNKLNQELINKHIKTNNLTVNIV
;
A
#
# COMPACT_ATOMS: atom_id res chain seq x y z
N THR A 1 -10.91 -37.72 -16.07
CA THR A 1 -11.92 -36.68 -16.33
C THR A 1 -11.57 -35.46 -15.50
N GLY A 2 -10.95 -34.45 -16.13
CA GLY A 2 -10.55 -33.23 -15.42
C GLY A 2 -11.74 -32.30 -15.22
N ILE A 3 -11.77 -31.57 -14.10
CA ILE A 3 -12.68 -30.44 -13.90
C ILE A 3 -12.28 -29.35 -14.90
N SER A 4 -13.23 -28.79 -15.65
CA SER A 4 -12.93 -27.67 -16.55
C SER A 4 -12.61 -26.41 -15.73
N VAL A 5 -11.80 -25.51 -16.29
CA VAL A 5 -11.40 -24.26 -15.61
C VAL A 5 -12.62 -23.45 -15.18
N GLU A 6 -13.66 -23.40 -16.03
CA GLU A 6 -14.92 -22.70 -15.78
C GLU A 6 -15.67 -23.29 -14.58
N SER A 7 -15.78 -24.62 -14.49
CA SER A 7 -16.43 -25.28 -13.34
C SER A 7 -15.67 -25.01 -12.03
N PHE A 8 -14.33 -25.02 -12.08
CA PHE A 8 -13.51 -24.68 -10.92
C PHE A 8 -13.71 -23.21 -10.48
N LEU A 9 -13.70 -22.27 -11.44
CA LEU A 9 -13.90 -20.85 -11.18
C LEU A 9 -15.31 -20.55 -10.64
N SER A 10 -16.35 -21.18 -11.19
CA SER A 10 -17.72 -21.04 -10.65
C SER A 10 -17.77 -21.47 -9.18
N GLY A 11 -17.20 -22.63 -8.85
CA GLY A 11 -17.12 -23.11 -7.47
C GLY A 11 -16.35 -22.18 -6.53
N ILE A 12 -15.21 -21.62 -6.97
CA ILE A 12 -14.43 -20.71 -6.12
C ILE A 12 -15.15 -19.37 -5.91
N PHE A 13 -15.87 -18.85 -6.91
CA PHE A 13 -16.65 -17.62 -6.76
C PHE A 13 -17.80 -17.80 -5.76
N ASP A 14 -18.55 -18.89 -5.83
CA ASP A 14 -19.61 -19.16 -4.87
C ASP A 14 -19.08 -19.35 -3.45
N ALA A 15 -17.95 -20.03 -3.29
CA ALA A 15 -17.36 -20.27 -1.98
C ALA A 15 -16.67 -19.04 -1.36
N ARG A 16 -15.99 -18.21 -2.18
CA ARG A 16 -14.98 -17.25 -1.68
C ARG A 16 -15.14 -15.83 -2.17
N ALA A 17 -16.01 -15.55 -3.15
CA ALA A 17 -16.23 -14.19 -3.60
C ALA A 17 -17.33 -13.48 -2.82
N SER A 18 -17.12 -12.20 -2.59
CA SER A 18 -18.07 -11.27 -1.98
C SER A 18 -18.42 -10.16 -2.96
N LEU A 19 -19.59 -9.56 -2.75
CA LEU A 19 -20.11 -8.42 -3.51
C LEU A 19 -20.10 -7.19 -2.62
N THR A 20 -19.59 -6.07 -3.13
CA THR A 20 -19.64 -4.79 -2.42
C THR A 20 -19.93 -3.65 -3.40
N ALA A 21 -20.74 -2.68 -2.98
CA ALA A 21 -21.11 -1.51 -3.79
C ALA A 21 -19.89 -0.70 -4.25
N SER A 22 -18.80 -0.71 -3.49
CA SER A 22 -17.50 -0.23 -3.92
C SER A 22 -16.40 -0.62 -2.94
N HIS A 23 -15.18 -0.83 -3.44
CA HIS A 23 -13.99 -0.85 -2.59
C HIS A 23 -13.35 0.54 -2.44
N ARG A 24 -13.84 1.53 -3.20
CA ARG A 24 -13.40 2.92 -3.12
C ARG A 24 -14.20 3.61 -2.02
N ARG A 25 -13.48 4.29 -1.14
CA ARG A 25 -14.03 4.80 0.12
C ARG A 25 -15.01 5.97 -0.02
N PHE A 26 -15.08 6.58 -1.20
CA PHE A 26 -15.73 7.89 -1.37
C PHE A 26 -16.82 7.90 -2.45
N ASN A 27 -17.06 6.77 -3.14
CA ASN A 27 -18.17 6.63 -4.06
C ASN A 27 -18.52 5.16 -4.34
N ASP A 28 -19.81 4.94 -4.63
CA ASP A 28 -20.38 3.64 -4.99
C ASP A 28 -20.41 3.39 -6.51
N ASP A 29 -19.70 4.21 -7.28
CA ASP A 29 -19.72 4.17 -8.75
C ASP A 29 -18.98 2.96 -9.34
N ALA A 30 -18.33 2.13 -8.51
CA ALA A 30 -17.46 1.04 -8.91
C ALA A 30 -17.73 -0.23 -8.06
N PRO A 31 -18.93 -0.83 -8.18
CA PRO A 31 -19.24 -2.09 -7.53
C PRO A 31 -18.29 -3.17 -7.99
N VAL A 32 -17.89 -4.02 -7.05
CA VAL A 32 -16.87 -5.04 -7.28
C VAL A 32 -17.30 -6.42 -6.81
N VAL A 33 -16.84 -7.41 -7.55
CA VAL A 33 -16.69 -8.78 -7.08
C VAL A 33 -15.28 -8.94 -6.52
N SER A 34 -15.16 -9.34 -5.26
CA SER A 34 -13.88 -9.53 -4.57
C SER A 34 -13.71 -11.00 -4.18
N LEU A 35 -12.80 -11.69 -4.86
CA LEU A 35 -12.40 -13.05 -4.52
C LEU A 35 -11.36 -13.01 -3.39
N GLU A 36 -11.67 -13.61 -2.23
CA GLU A 36 -10.79 -13.59 -1.05
C GLU A 36 -10.14 -14.95 -0.77
N ILE A 37 -8.81 -15.00 -0.83
CA ILE A 37 -8.03 -16.23 -0.63
C ILE A 37 -7.29 -16.11 0.72
N PRO A 38 -7.36 -17.12 1.60
CA PRO A 38 -6.67 -17.09 2.89
C PRO A 38 -5.16 -16.86 2.75
N GLY A 39 -4.59 -16.06 3.66
CA GLY A 39 -3.13 -15.84 3.70
C GLY A 39 -2.35 -17.10 4.05
N SER A 40 -2.97 -18.02 4.79
CA SER A 40 -2.41 -19.31 5.20
C SER A 40 -2.04 -20.22 4.02
N THR A 41 -2.61 -20.00 2.83
CA THR A 41 -2.25 -20.75 1.62
C THR A 41 -0.79 -20.52 1.23
N LYS A 42 -0.20 -19.36 1.55
CA LYS A 42 1.17 -18.94 1.21
C LYS A 42 1.55 -19.14 -0.27
N ASN A 43 0.58 -19.31 -1.16
CA ASN A 43 0.81 -19.65 -2.57
C ASN A 43 0.49 -18.45 -3.47
N PHE A 44 1.51 -17.64 -3.75
CA PHE A 44 1.37 -16.47 -4.61
C PHE A 44 1.17 -16.85 -6.08
N LYS A 45 1.77 -17.97 -6.53
CA LYS A 45 1.60 -18.51 -7.89
C LYS A 45 0.16 -18.92 -8.16
N PHE A 46 -0.56 -19.45 -7.17
CA PHE A 46 -1.99 -19.75 -7.29
C PHE A 46 -2.82 -18.50 -7.59
N VAL A 47 -2.50 -17.36 -6.96
CA VAL A 47 -3.17 -16.08 -7.25
C VAL A 47 -2.90 -15.62 -8.69
N VAL A 48 -1.66 -15.79 -9.16
CA VAL A 48 -1.29 -15.50 -10.56
C VAL A 48 -2.04 -16.42 -11.53
N GLN A 49 -2.11 -17.71 -11.24
CA GLN A 49 -2.80 -18.70 -12.07
C GLN A 49 -4.30 -18.40 -12.18
N LEU A 50 -4.97 -18.14 -11.04
CA LEU A 50 -6.37 -17.73 -11.03
C LEU A 50 -6.62 -16.47 -11.87
N CYS A 51 -5.78 -15.45 -11.70
CA CYS A 51 -5.89 -14.21 -12.47
C CYS A 51 -5.65 -14.43 -13.97
N SER A 52 -4.70 -15.31 -14.34
CA SER A 52 -4.43 -15.66 -15.73
C SER A 52 -5.63 -16.33 -16.36
N TRP A 53 -6.19 -17.37 -15.74
CA TRP A 53 -7.39 -18.05 -16.24
C TRP A 53 -8.56 -17.10 -16.44
N LEU A 54 -8.76 -16.17 -15.50
CA LEU A 54 -9.81 -15.16 -15.62
C LEU A 54 -9.56 -14.19 -16.78
N THR A 55 -8.30 -13.81 -17.00
CA THR A 55 -7.91 -12.98 -18.15
C THR A 55 -8.07 -13.72 -19.48
N ASP A 56 -7.69 -15.01 -19.52
CA ASP A 56 -7.81 -15.87 -20.71
C ASP A 56 -9.28 -16.11 -21.09
N LEU A 57 -10.18 -16.12 -20.10
CA LEU A 57 -11.63 -16.19 -20.31
C LEU A 57 -12.27 -14.81 -20.61
N GLY A 58 -11.47 -13.74 -20.65
CA GLY A 58 -11.89 -12.41 -21.08
C GLY A 58 -12.27 -11.43 -19.98
N SER A 59 -12.12 -11.77 -18.70
CA SER A 59 -12.36 -10.82 -17.60
C SER A 59 -11.15 -9.91 -17.35
N VAL A 60 -11.43 -8.66 -16.96
CA VAL A 60 -10.38 -7.70 -16.63
C VAL A 60 -10.29 -7.48 -15.12
N THR A 61 -9.15 -7.85 -14.54
CA THR A 61 -8.86 -7.58 -13.13
C THR A 61 -8.66 -6.08 -12.87
N ASP A 62 -9.40 -5.53 -11.90
CA ASP A 62 -9.26 -4.13 -11.47
C ASP A 62 -8.08 -3.96 -10.50
N GLN A 63 -7.93 -4.88 -9.55
CA GLN A 63 -6.86 -4.84 -8.56
C GLN A 63 -6.55 -6.23 -7.98
N ILE A 64 -5.28 -6.49 -7.70
CA ILE A 64 -4.84 -7.59 -6.84
C ILE A 64 -4.21 -7.00 -5.56
N LEU A 65 -4.59 -7.55 -4.42
CA LEU A 65 -3.92 -7.36 -3.14
C LEU A 65 -3.32 -8.69 -2.72
N TYR A 66 -2.00 -8.80 -2.81
CA TYR A 66 -1.20 -9.89 -2.30
C TYR A 66 -0.99 -9.76 -0.80
N ASN A 67 -0.98 -10.90 -0.11
CA ASN A 67 -0.73 -11.00 1.33
C ASN A 67 0.75 -10.72 1.66
N HIS A 68 1.17 -9.47 1.50
CA HIS A 68 2.57 -9.06 1.63
C HIS A 68 2.68 -7.68 2.30
N PRO A 69 3.73 -7.43 3.12
CA PRO A 69 3.92 -6.15 3.79
C PRO A 69 3.89 -4.96 2.83
N ASN A 70 4.52 -5.04 1.66
CA ASN A 70 4.55 -3.89 0.73
C ASN A 70 3.16 -3.45 0.23
N GLN A 71 2.14 -4.31 0.26
CA GLN A 71 0.77 -3.91 -0.12
C GLN A 71 -0.13 -3.55 1.07
N HIS A 72 0.10 -4.15 2.24
CA HIS A 72 -0.75 -3.95 3.41
C HIS A 72 -0.19 -2.98 4.46
N SER A 73 1.13 -2.79 4.47
CA SER A 73 1.90 -1.95 5.40
C SER A 73 2.95 -1.07 4.70
N GLY A 74 2.79 -0.80 3.40
CA GLY A 74 3.80 -0.09 2.61
C GLY A 74 4.24 1.28 3.14
N SER A 75 3.57 1.92 4.10
CA SER A 75 4.05 3.15 4.74
C SER A 75 4.67 2.97 6.13
N ASP A 76 4.27 1.94 6.87
CA ASP A 76 4.55 1.77 8.30
C ASP A 76 5.34 0.47 8.48
N PRO A 77 6.67 0.54 8.69
CA PRO A 77 7.54 -0.63 8.70
C PRO A 77 7.29 -1.59 9.87
N ASP A 78 6.52 -1.16 10.87
CA ASP A 78 6.21 -1.93 12.08
C ASP A 78 4.72 -2.34 12.17
N TYR A 79 3.94 -2.16 11.10
CA TYR A 79 2.52 -2.52 11.11
C TYR A 79 2.32 -4.04 11.04
N LYS A 80 2.20 -4.66 12.20
CA LYS A 80 1.97 -6.11 12.39
C LYS A 80 0.71 -6.66 11.71
N GLY A 81 -0.27 -5.80 11.40
CA GLY A 81 -1.55 -6.22 10.82
C GLY A 81 -1.51 -6.50 9.31
N TRP A 82 -0.35 -6.77 8.71
CA TRP A 82 -0.24 -6.93 7.25
C TRP A 82 -0.78 -8.27 6.73
N LYS A 83 -0.90 -9.29 7.59
CA LYS A 83 -1.36 -10.65 7.26
C LYS A 83 -2.89 -10.70 7.07
N LYS A 84 -3.39 -10.23 5.93
CA LYS A 84 -4.85 -10.09 5.65
C LYS A 84 -5.40 -11.07 4.61
N GLY A 85 -4.54 -11.88 4.00
CA GLY A 85 -4.89 -12.73 2.87
C GLY A 85 -4.87 -11.99 1.53
N PHE A 86 -5.19 -12.72 0.47
CA PHE A 86 -5.14 -12.20 -0.89
C PHE A 86 -6.53 -11.78 -1.35
N LYS A 87 -6.60 -10.77 -2.21
CA LYS A 87 -7.84 -10.33 -2.86
C LYS A 87 -7.62 -10.13 -4.35
N ILE A 88 -8.49 -10.69 -5.17
CA ILE A 88 -8.58 -10.38 -6.60
C ILE A 88 -9.92 -9.68 -6.81
N ARG A 89 -9.89 -8.48 -7.39
CA ARG A 89 -11.07 -7.63 -7.57
C ARG A 89 -11.37 -7.38 -9.03
N PHE A 90 -12.64 -7.46 -9.36
CA PHE A 90 -13.20 -7.20 -10.68
C PHE A 90 -14.31 -6.18 -10.54
N LEU A 91 -14.50 -5.34 -11.54
CA LEU A 91 -15.75 -4.61 -11.65
C LEU A 91 -16.87 -5.60 -11.97
N VAL A 92 -18.07 -5.32 -11.47
CA VAL A 92 -19.21 -6.24 -11.62
C VAL A 92 -19.56 -6.49 -13.09
N LYS A 93 -19.53 -5.47 -13.95
CA LYS A 93 -19.80 -5.66 -15.40
C LYS A 93 -18.81 -6.65 -16.02
N SER A 94 -17.51 -6.44 -15.84
CA SER A 94 -16.44 -7.34 -16.32
C SER A 94 -16.57 -8.77 -15.84
N PHE A 95 -17.08 -8.94 -14.61
CA PHE A 95 -17.39 -10.26 -14.08
C PHE A 95 -18.59 -10.87 -14.81
N LEU A 96 -19.69 -10.14 -14.94
CA LEU A 96 -20.94 -10.65 -15.53
C LEU A 96 -20.89 -10.89 -17.04
N GLU A 97 -19.96 -10.26 -17.77
CA GLU A 97 -19.77 -10.53 -19.19
C GLU A 97 -19.35 -11.98 -19.49
N LYS A 98 -18.64 -12.62 -18.56
CA LYS A 98 -17.99 -13.94 -18.77
C LYS A 98 -18.27 -14.95 -17.67
N HIS A 99 -18.75 -14.50 -16.51
CA HIS A 99 -18.93 -15.33 -15.33
C HIS A 99 -20.26 -15.05 -14.64
N SER A 100 -20.71 -16.01 -13.86
CA SER A 100 -21.90 -15.89 -13.03
C SER A 100 -21.71 -16.68 -11.73
N PHE A 101 -22.52 -16.36 -10.73
CA PHE A 101 -22.66 -17.20 -9.55
C PHE A 101 -23.63 -18.33 -9.86
N ALA A 102 -23.35 -19.55 -9.38
CA ALA A 102 -24.34 -20.61 -9.40
C ALA A 102 -25.32 -20.45 -8.21
N LEU A 103 -24.88 -19.84 -7.10
CA LEU A 103 -25.75 -19.51 -5.98
C LEU A 103 -26.72 -18.39 -6.37
N GLN A 104 -28.00 -18.72 -6.55
CA GLN A 104 -29.06 -17.81 -7.00
C GLN A 104 -29.11 -16.48 -6.23
N ALA A 105 -28.94 -16.51 -4.91
CA ALA A 105 -28.94 -15.30 -4.09
C ALA A 105 -27.85 -14.29 -4.55
N LYS A 106 -26.63 -14.76 -4.78
CA LYS A 106 -25.53 -13.92 -5.28
C LYS A 106 -25.78 -13.47 -6.71
N SER A 107 -26.36 -14.32 -7.56
CA SER A 107 -26.70 -13.98 -8.95
C SER A 107 -27.74 -12.86 -9.04
N ILE A 108 -28.73 -12.86 -8.14
CA ILE A 108 -29.72 -11.79 -8.03
C ILE A 108 -29.06 -10.49 -7.54
N ASP A 109 -28.24 -10.57 -6.50
CA ASP A 109 -27.62 -9.38 -5.90
C ASP A 109 -26.61 -8.72 -6.83
N VAL A 110 -25.77 -9.50 -7.53
CA VAL A 110 -24.78 -8.95 -8.47
C VAL A 110 -25.47 -8.18 -9.61
N THR A 111 -26.61 -8.67 -10.10
CA THR A 111 -27.40 -8.01 -11.16
C THR A 111 -28.04 -6.70 -10.68
N LYS A 112 -28.40 -6.61 -9.39
CA LYS A 112 -28.94 -5.36 -8.81
C LYS A 112 -27.85 -4.29 -8.71
N ILE A 113 -26.66 -4.65 -8.20
CA ILE A 113 -25.57 -3.69 -8.00
C ILE A 113 -24.89 -3.31 -9.32
N GLU A 114 -24.92 -4.17 -10.35
CA GLU A 114 -24.39 -3.88 -11.68
C GLU A 114 -24.92 -2.58 -12.27
N LYS A 115 -26.22 -2.30 -12.06
CA LYS A 115 -26.91 -1.07 -12.50
C LYS A 115 -26.33 0.21 -11.89
N GLN A 116 -25.62 0.11 -10.78
CA GLN A 116 -24.99 1.24 -10.09
C GLN A 116 -23.59 1.53 -10.64
N GLN A 117 -23.01 0.62 -11.44
CA GLN A 117 -21.67 0.79 -11.98
C GLN A 117 -21.64 1.89 -13.05
N LYS A 118 -21.00 3.01 -12.72
CA LYS A 118 -20.67 4.09 -13.66
C LYS A 118 -19.22 4.06 -14.11
N LYS A 119 -18.35 3.41 -13.34
CA LYS A 119 -16.93 3.31 -13.69
C LYS A 119 -16.73 2.32 -14.83
N GLU A 120 -15.99 2.78 -15.83
CA GLU A 120 -15.54 1.96 -16.94
C GLU A 120 -14.41 1.00 -16.54
N GLU A 121 -14.30 -0.05 -17.35
CA GLU A 121 -13.29 -1.07 -17.18
C GLU A 121 -11.89 -0.54 -17.44
N GLN A 122 -10.92 -1.21 -16.83
CA GLN A 122 -9.53 -0.93 -17.14
C GLN A 122 -9.15 -1.64 -18.44
N LEU A 123 -8.05 -1.20 -19.06
CA LEU A 123 -7.44 -1.97 -20.13
C LEU A 123 -6.90 -3.31 -19.59
N PRO A 124 -6.79 -4.34 -20.43
CA PRO A 124 -6.09 -5.58 -20.10
C PRO A 124 -4.69 -5.33 -19.53
N CYS A 125 -4.22 -6.22 -18.66
CA CYS A 125 -2.98 -6.04 -17.89
C CYS A 125 -1.77 -5.73 -18.79
N TYR A 126 -1.63 -6.40 -19.94
CA TYR A 126 -0.50 -6.22 -20.86
C TYR A 126 -0.49 -4.85 -21.56
N LEU A 127 -1.64 -4.15 -21.65
CA LEU A 127 -1.73 -2.78 -22.21
C LEU A 127 -1.73 -1.70 -21.12
N ARG A 128 -1.67 -2.09 -19.86
CA ARG A 128 -1.95 -1.20 -18.75
C ARG A 128 -0.72 -0.37 -18.39
N ARG A 129 -0.86 0.95 -18.50
CA ARG A 129 0.13 1.91 -17.98
C ARG A 129 0.03 2.00 -16.47
N LEU A 130 1.19 2.00 -15.80
CA LEU A 130 1.21 2.15 -14.35
C LEU A 130 1.03 3.62 -13.97
N LYS A 131 0.05 3.89 -13.11
CA LYS A 131 -0.05 5.21 -12.46
C LYS A 131 1.12 5.40 -11.50
N GLN A 132 1.40 6.65 -11.14
CA GLN A 132 2.45 6.99 -10.19
C GLN A 132 2.28 6.16 -8.91
N VAL A 133 3.33 5.41 -8.59
CA VAL A 133 3.38 4.55 -7.42
C VAL A 133 3.94 5.33 -6.24
N SER A 134 3.35 5.15 -5.06
CA SER A 134 3.89 5.74 -3.84
C SER A 134 5.15 4.98 -3.39
N PRO A 135 6.16 5.67 -2.84
CA PRO A 135 7.26 5.00 -2.16
C PRO A 135 6.76 4.09 -1.05
N ILE A 136 7.57 3.09 -0.69
CA ILE A 136 7.29 2.15 0.38
C ILE A 136 8.43 2.06 1.39
N SER A 137 8.07 1.84 2.65
CA SER A 137 9.02 1.53 3.72
C SER A 137 9.44 0.07 3.66
N ILE A 138 10.69 -0.22 4.01
CA ILE A 138 11.15 -1.60 4.24
C ILE A 138 10.58 -2.07 5.56
N HIS A 139 9.72 -3.09 5.49
CA HIS A 139 9.03 -3.62 6.66
C HIS A 139 9.92 -4.59 7.44
N CYS A 140 9.83 -4.61 8.77
CA CYS A 140 10.65 -5.51 9.60
C CYS A 140 10.40 -7.00 9.31
N GLU A 141 9.18 -7.35 8.93
CA GLU A 141 8.79 -8.72 8.53
C GLU A 141 8.96 -9.01 7.02
N GLN A 142 9.79 -8.27 6.28
CA GLN A 142 10.06 -8.58 4.87
C GLN A 142 10.70 -9.97 4.66
N ASN A 143 11.39 -10.48 5.68
CA ASN A 143 11.98 -11.82 5.71
C ASN A 143 11.11 -12.88 6.41
N SER A 144 9.81 -12.60 6.62
CA SER A 144 8.96 -13.52 7.40
C SER A 144 8.93 -14.92 6.79
N GLU A 145 9.02 -15.94 7.65
CA GLU A 145 8.85 -17.35 7.26
C GLU A 145 7.45 -17.68 6.73
N GLU A 146 6.49 -16.78 6.96
CA GLU A 146 5.16 -16.88 6.38
C GLU A 146 5.09 -16.50 4.91
N LEU A 147 6.12 -15.86 4.37
CA LEU A 147 6.24 -15.55 2.95
C LEU A 147 6.97 -16.70 2.23
N PRO A 148 6.51 -17.14 1.05
CA PRO A 148 7.25 -18.12 0.27
C PRO A 148 8.53 -17.50 -0.32
N GLU A 149 9.51 -18.33 -0.68
CA GLU A 149 10.83 -17.90 -1.15
C GLU A 149 10.77 -16.97 -2.37
N GLU A 150 9.76 -17.13 -3.22
CA GLU A 150 9.59 -16.31 -4.42
C GLU A 150 9.37 -14.83 -4.10
N VAL A 151 8.89 -14.47 -2.90
CA VAL A 151 8.60 -13.08 -2.50
C VAL A 151 9.27 -12.64 -1.19
N ARG A 152 9.83 -13.58 -0.42
CA ARG A 152 10.58 -13.28 0.81
C ARG A 152 11.85 -12.47 0.49
N ASN A 153 12.20 -11.50 1.33
CA ASN A 153 13.32 -10.56 1.15
C ASN A 153 13.31 -9.76 -0.16
N LYS A 154 12.14 -9.64 -0.81
CA LYS A 154 11.98 -8.89 -2.06
C LYS A 154 11.04 -7.72 -1.88
N ILE A 155 11.33 -6.62 -2.55
CA ILE A 155 10.56 -5.38 -2.49
C ILE A 155 9.66 -5.27 -3.73
N PHE A 156 8.37 -5.06 -3.50
CA PHE A 156 7.38 -4.91 -4.56
C PHE A 156 6.60 -3.61 -4.45
N PHE A 157 6.71 -2.76 -5.47
CA PHE A 157 6.06 -1.45 -5.51
C PHE A 157 4.58 -1.50 -5.94
N HIS A 158 4.17 -2.51 -6.70
CA HIS A 158 2.82 -2.59 -7.28
C HIS A 158 2.39 -4.05 -7.48
N TYR A 159 1.09 -4.36 -7.55
CA TYR A 159 0.65 -5.76 -7.72
C TYR A 159 1.12 -6.39 -9.05
N HIS A 160 1.18 -5.61 -10.13
CA HIS A 160 1.79 -6.06 -11.39
C HIS A 160 3.28 -6.42 -11.24
N HIS A 161 3.98 -5.83 -10.27
CA HIS A 161 5.38 -6.17 -9.99
C HIS A 161 5.48 -7.61 -9.45
N PHE A 162 4.57 -8.00 -8.53
CA PHE A 162 4.45 -9.41 -8.11
C PHE A 162 4.15 -10.30 -9.31
N CYS A 163 3.14 -9.95 -10.12
CA CYS A 163 2.76 -10.76 -11.29
C CYS A 163 3.94 -10.97 -12.25
N ALA A 164 4.71 -9.91 -12.53
CA ALA A 164 5.86 -9.99 -13.42
C ALA A 164 6.99 -10.89 -12.87
N VAL A 165 7.33 -10.73 -11.59
CA VAL A 165 8.37 -11.55 -10.93
C VAL A 165 7.94 -13.01 -10.80
N LEU A 166 6.64 -13.27 -10.64
CA LEU A 166 6.07 -14.62 -10.55
C LEU A 166 5.80 -15.27 -11.92
N GLY A 167 6.12 -14.59 -13.02
CA GLY A 167 6.01 -15.16 -14.38
C GLY A 167 4.60 -15.15 -14.97
N CYS A 168 3.75 -14.20 -14.59
CA CYS A 168 2.43 -14.03 -15.20
C CYS A 168 2.55 -13.68 -16.70
N PRO A 169 1.87 -14.41 -17.61
CA PRO A 169 1.95 -14.15 -19.05
C PRO A 169 1.34 -12.81 -19.47
N HIS A 170 0.43 -12.27 -18.66
CA HIS A 170 -0.30 -11.03 -18.94
C HIS A 170 0.30 -9.80 -18.24
N ALA A 171 1.40 -9.93 -17.50
CA ALA A 171 1.98 -8.82 -16.77
C ALA A 171 2.55 -7.75 -17.72
N PRO A 172 2.38 -6.44 -17.44
CA PRO A 172 2.98 -5.37 -18.22
C PRO A 172 4.48 -5.24 -17.91
N ILE A 173 5.29 -6.14 -18.48
CA ILE A 173 6.73 -6.28 -18.17
C ILE A 173 7.50 -4.97 -18.38
N ASP A 174 7.27 -4.28 -19.49
CA ASP A 174 7.98 -3.04 -19.82
C ASP A 174 7.73 -1.92 -18.81
N GLU A 175 6.50 -1.80 -18.32
CA GLU A 175 6.14 -0.82 -17.29
C GLU A 175 6.78 -1.17 -15.95
N ILE A 176 6.90 -2.46 -15.63
CA ILE A 176 7.60 -2.91 -14.42
C ILE A 176 9.11 -2.70 -14.54
N ALA A 177 9.71 -2.92 -15.70
CA ALA A 177 11.12 -2.63 -15.92
C ALA A 177 11.43 -1.13 -15.70
N LYS A 178 10.57 -0.23 -16.20
CA LYS A 178 10.67 1.23 -15.92
C LYS A 178 10.55 1.53 -14.43
N LEU A 179 9.60 0.89 -13.74
CA LEU A 179 9.39 1.07 -12.31
C LEU A 179 10.61 0.64 -11.49
N VAL A 180 11.19 -0.53 -11.81
CA VAL A 180 12.38 -1.10 -11.15
C VAL A 180 13.62 -0.25 -11.42
N LYS A 181 13.76 0.31 -12.62
CA LYS A 181 14.85 1.26 -12.94
C LYS A 181 14.84 2.48 -12.00
N ASN A 182 13.65 2.93 -11.59
CA ASN A 182 13.46 4.07 -10.70
C ASN A 182 13.31 3.69 -9.21
N LYS A 183 13.73 2.47 -8.80
CA LYS A 183 13.53 1.96 -7.42
C LYS A 183 14.04 2.89 -6.31
N ASN A 184 15.12 3.64 -6.55
CA ASN A 184 15.72 4.51 -5.54
C ASN A 184 14.80 5.67 -5.14
N LEU A 185 13.84 6.02 -5.99
CA LEU A 185 12.79 7.02 -5.71
C LEU A 185 11.57 6.42 -4.99
N LEU A 186 11.57 5.10 -4.76
CA LEU A 186 10.41 4.35 -4.27
C LEU A 186 10.68 3.55 -2.99
N ILE A 187 11.92 3.53 -2.50
CA ILE A 187 12.30 2.79 -1.30
C ILE A 187 12.63 3.75 -0.17
N ASN A 188 12.13 3.43 1.02
CA ASN A 188 12.47 4.13 2.24
C ASN A 188 12.88 3.12 3.31
N PHE A 189 14.09 3.25 3.86
CA PHE A 189 14.53 2.45 5.00
C PHE A 189 13.87 2.90 6.30
N PHE A 190 13.42 4.16 6.33
CA PHE A 190 12.72 4.73 7.47
C PHE A 190 11.21 4.74 7.24
N PRO A 191 10.41 4.95 8.30
CA PRO A 191 8.97 5.08 8.15
C PRO A 191 8.59 6.20 7.18
N ARG A 192 7.99 5.85 6.04
CA ARG A 192 7.33 6.80 5.15
C ARG A 192 6.21 7.53 5.89
N LEU A 193 5.37 6.77 6.62
CA LEU A 193 4.35 7.31 7.51
C LEU A 193 3.92 6.26 8.53
N SER A 194 4.36 6.44 9.78
CA SER A 194 3.92 5.64 10.94
C SER A 194 3.15 6.52 11.91
N LYS A 195 1.91 6.14 12.21
CA LYS A 195 1.00 6.89 13.10
C LYS A 195 0.81 6.15 14.41
N GLY A 196 0.71 6.86 15.52
CA GLY A 196 0.54 6.25 16.83
C GLY A 196 0.53 7.25 17.97
N THR A 197 0.73 6.75 19.18
CA THR A 197 0.84 7.60 20.37
C THR A 197 2.20 8.27 20.45
N SER A 198 2.26 9.42 21.12
CA SER A 198 3.51 10.17 21.28
C SER A 198 4.56 9.35 22.03
N LYS A 199 4.15 8.60 23.06
CA LYS A 199 5.06 7.72 23.81
C LYS A 199 5.66 6.62 22.93
N ASN A 200 4.82 5.90 22.18
CA ASN A 200 5.28 4.79 21.36
C ASN A 200 6.22 5.26 20.24
N LEU A 201 5.84 6.32 19.54
CA LEU A 201 6.65 6.81 18.42
C LEU A 201 7.95 7.48 18.88
N LYS A 202 8.00 8.08 20.07
CA LYS A 202 9.28 8.54 20.66
C LYS A 202 10.26 7.39 20.84
N ASN A 203 9.81 6.24 21.34
CA ASN A 203 10.68 5.07 21.50
C ASN A 203 11.21 4.57 20.15
N ILE A 204 10.34 4.48 19.14
CA ILE A 204 10.76 4.11 17.78
C ILE A 204 11.77 5.12 17.22
N PHE A 205 11.52 6.41 17.42
CA PHE A 205 12.39 7.48 16.94
C PHE A 205 13.77 7.45 17.60
N ILE A 206 13.83 7.21 18.92
CA ILE A 206 15.09 7.01 19.65
C ILE A 206 15.84 5.79 19.12
N ASN A 207 15.15 4.67 18.88
CA ASN A 207 15.79 3.48 18.32
C ASN A 207 16.38 3.74 16.92
N ILE A 208 15.70 4.52 16.08
CA ILE A 208 16.22 4.96 14.78
C ILE A 208 17.49 5.81 14.98
N GLN A 209 17.46 6.77 15.90
CA GLN A 209 18.62 7.62 16.21
C GLN A 209 19.82 6.77 16.66
N LEU A 210 19.64 5.89 17.65
CA LEU A 210 20.72 5.02 18.14
C LEU A 210 21.29 4.09 17.07
N SER A 211 20.45 3.58 16.16
CA SER A 211 20.87 2.59 15.16
C SER A 211 21.55 3.21 13.93
N PHE A 212 21.13 4.41 13.53
CA PHE A 212 21.50 4.99 12.24
C PHE A 212 22.20 6.35 12.35
N PHE A 213 22.09 7.01 13.50
CA PHE A 213 22.62 8.36 13.75
C PHE A 213 23.22 8.47 15.17
N PRO A 214 24.15 7.57 15.56
CA PRO A 214 24.65 7.50 16.94
C PRO A 214 25.31 8.79 17.41
N ASP A 215 25.90 9.56 16.49
CA ASP A 215 26.64 10.79 16.79
C ASP A 215 25.77 12.05 16.73
N LYS A 216 24.47 11.93 16.40
CA LYS A 216 23.56 13.08 16.29
C LYS A 216 22.58 13.09 17.46
N GLU A 217 22.40 14.26 18.07
CA GLU A 217 21.42 14.46 19.14
C GLU A 217 20.01 14.72 18.59
N ILE A 218 18.99 14.44 19.41
CA ILE A 218 17.61 14.76 19.08
C ILE A 218 17.31 16.21 19.47
N GLN A 219 16.86 17.00 18.50
CA GLN A 219 16.44 18.37 18.73
C GLN A 219 14.91 18.49 18.73
N LYS A 220 14.41 19.57 19.37
CA LYS A 220 12.99 19.84 19.52
C LYS A 220 12.68 21.23 19.00
N HIS A 221 11.72 21.31 18.09
CA HIS A 221 11.32 22.54 17.44
C HIS A 221 9.82 22.73 17.56
N LYS A 222 9.39 23.96 17.86
CA LYS A 222 7.97 24.33 17.80
C LYS A 222 7.66 24.91 16.43
N PHE A 223 6.64 24.39 15.78
CA PHE A 223 6.19 24.82 14.47
C PHE A 223 4.69 25.08 14.48
N ILE A 224 4.23 25.96 13.60
CA ILE A 224 2.82 26.01 13.20
C ILE A 224 2.62 25.14 11.95
N VAL A 225 1.43 24.53 11.82
CA VAL A 225 1.10 23.64 10.68
C VAL A 225 1.35 24.31 9.34
N LYS A 226 0.99 25.59 9.19
CA LYS A 226 1.20 26.37 7.97
C LYS A 226 2.65 26.33 7.51
N ASN A 227 3.60 26.61 8.41
CA ASN A 227 5.02 26.64 8.09
C ASN A 227 5.51 25.27 7.62
N LEU A 228 5.07 24.19 8.26
CA LEU A 228 5.44 22.82 7.88
C LEU A 228 4.96 22.45 6.46
N ILE A 229 3.80 22.96 6.05
CA ILE A 229 3.21 22.65 4.72
C ILE A 229 3.82 23.52 3.62
N THR A 230 4.12 24.80 3.91
CA THR A 230 4.57 25.76 2.89
C THR A 230 6.08 25.79 2.70
N ASP A 231 6.85 25.32 3.68
CA ASP A 231 8.31 25.32 3.61
C ASP A 231 8.80 24.21 2.66
N GLU A 232 9.57 24.62 1.65
CA GLU A 232 10.11 23.76 0.60
C GLU A 232 11.04 22.66 1.17
N THR A 233 11.65 22.87 2.34
CA THR A 233 12.47 21.88 3.05
C THR A 233 11.70 20.59 3.30
N PHE A 234 10.41 20.71 3.64
CA PHE A 234 9.58 19.57 4.03
C PHE A 234 8.84 18.91 2.85
N LYS A 235 8.86 19.53 1.66
CA LYS A 235 8.14 19.04 0.48
C LYS A 235 8.55 17.64 0.03
N SER A 236 9.80 17.25 0.33
CA SER A 236 10.32 15.91 0.01
C SER A 236 9.83 14.82 0.98
N PHE A 237 9.31 15.20 2.15
CA PHE A 237 8.79 14.26 3.14
C PHE A 237 7.45 13.69 2.69
N SER A 238 7.41 12.37 2.63
CA SER A 238 6.19 11.67 2.24
C SER A 238 5.17 11.67 3.38
N GLY A 239 3.90 11.91 3.05
CA GLY A 239 2.80 11.67 3.98
C GLY A 239 2.53 12.75 5.01
N LEU A 240 3.14 13.94 4.90
CA LEU A 240 2.87 15.10 5.77
C LEU A 240 1.38 15.41 5.88
N ASP A 241 0.71 15.63 4.75
CA ASP A 241 -0.74 15.91 4.72
C ASP A 241 -1.56 14.87 5.48
N GLN A 242 -1.26 13.59 5.23
CA GLN A 242 -1.95 12.47 5.88
C GLN A 242 -1.62 12.35 7.36
N GLY A 243 -0.42 12.76 7.77
CA GLY A 243 0.02 12.83 9.16
C GLY A 243 -0.68 13.96 9.90
N ILE A 244 -0.66 15.18 9.36
CA ILE A 244 -1.35 16.36 9.91
C ILE A 244 -2.85 16.10 10.05
N ALA A 245 -3.48 15.55 9.02
CA ALA A 245 -4.89 15.20 9.10
C ALA A 245 -5.18 14.15 10.18
N TYR A 246 -4.27 13.20 10.43
CA TYR A 246 -4.40 12.27 11.55
C TYR A 246 -4.28 12.95 12.92
N LEU A 247 -3.36 13.91 13.05
CA LEU A 247 -3.15 14.65 14.30
C LEU A 247 -4.37 15.48 14.71
N PHE A 248 -5.04 16.11 13.75
CA PHE A 248 -6.08 17.12 14.02
C PHE A 248 -7.51 16.68 13.68
N ALA A 249 -7.71 15.50 13.09
CA ALA A 249 -9.05 15.00 12.86
C ALA A 249 -9.86 14.90 14.18
N PRO A 250 -11.12 15.36 14.21
CA PRO A 250 -11.94 15.27 15.41
C PRO A 250 -12.18 13.81 15.82
N VAL A 251 -12.44 12.95 14.83
CA VAL A 251 -12.71 11.53 15.02
C VAL A 251 -11.77 10.69 14.15
N LEU A 252 -11.38 9.53 14.69
CA LEU A 252 -10.56 8.54 14.00
C LEU A 252 -11.31 7.21 13.88
N ASN A 253 -11.09 6.51 12.77
CA ASN A 253 -11.39 5.09 12.63
C ASN A 253 -10.06 4.32 12.59
N GLY A 254 -9.62 3.83 13.75
CA GLY A 254 -8.27 3.31 13.95
C GLY A 254 -7.21 4.41 13.75
N LYS A 255 -6.25 4.19 12.83
CA LYS A 255 -5.21 5.20 12.47
C LYS A 255 -5.64 6.17 11.36
N ARG A 256 -6.93 6.20 10.98
CA ARG A 256 -7.43 6.98 9.83
C ARG A 256 -8.33 8.11 10.30
N HIS A 257 -8.15 9.29 9.72
CA HIS A 257 -9.09 10.40 9.91
C HIS A 257 -10.43 10.11 9.22
N THR A 258 -11.51 10.63 9.79
CA THR A 258 -12.83 10.69 9.13
C THR A 258 -13.06 12.08 8.55
N GLY A 259 -13.71 12.16 7.38
CA GLY A 259 -13.98 13.43 6.69
C GLY A 259 -12.88 13.87 5.73
N SER A 260 -13.06 15.07 5.14
CA SER A 260 -12.19 15.63 4.11
C SER A 260 -10.82 16.01 4.68
N MET A 261 -9.76 15.38 4.18
CA MET A 261 -8.37 15.69 4.55
C MET A 261 -8.04 17.17 4.32
N LYS A 262 -8.49 17.73 3.20
CA LYS A 262 -8.26 19.14 2.83
C LYS A 262 -8.88 20.10 3.85
N ASN A 263 -10.09 19.80 4.33
CA ASN A 263 -10.76 20.65 5.32
C ASN A 263 -10.05 20.56 6.67
N ILE A 264 -9.72 19.35 7.12
CA ILE A 264 -8.98 19.16 8.38
C ILE A 264 -7.66 19.94 8.38
N ILE A 265 -6.90 19.86 7.28
CA ILE A 265 -5.63 20.59 7.14
C ILE A 265 -5.88 22.11 7.19
N LYS A 266 -6.85 22.61 6.42
CA LYS A 266 -7.21 24.04 6.39
C LYS A 266 -7.57 24.56 7.79
N ASP A 267 -8.36 23.81 8.55
CA ASP A 267 -8.82 24.18 9.90
C ASP A 267 -7.71 24.05 10.96
N SER A 268 -6.56 23.47 10.59
CA SER A 268 -5.42 23.26 11.49
C SER A 268 -4.23 24.17 11.22
N MET A 269 -4.27 25.05 10.21
CA MET A 269 -3.12 25.82 9.74
C MET A 269 -2.38 26.62 10.83
N GLU A 270 -3.11 27.20 11.76
CA GLU A 270 -2.56 28.03 12.84
C GLU A 270 -2.29 27.24 14.13
N LYS A 271 -2.46 25.91 14.12
CA LYS A 271 -2.21 25.06 15.29
C LYS A 271 -0.73 24.77 15.44
N GLU A 272 -0.29 24.69 16.69
CA GLU A 272 1.09 24.35 17.04
C GLU A 272 1.34 22.83 17.00
N LEU A 273 2.58 22.49 16.63
CA LEU A 273 3.15 21.15 16.60
C LEU A 273 4.52 21.17 17.26
N LEU A 274 4.87 20.05 17.90
CA LEU A 274 6.24 19.75 18.29
C LEU A 274 6.85 18.84 17.24
N ILE A 275 7.96 19.28 16.64
CA ILE A 275 8.75 18.50 15.69
C ILE A 275 10.04 18.09 16.39
N MET A 276 10.39 16.82 16.29
CA MET A 276 11.67 16.29 16.73
C MET A 276 12.49 15.84 15.51
N THR A 277 13.73 16.30 15.44
CA THR A 277 14.72 15.96 14.40
C THR A 277 15.89 15.19 15.01
N ILE A 278 16.64 14.46 14.19
CA ILE A 278 17.91 13.86 14.58
C ILE A 278 19.03 14.67 13.90
N GLY A 279 19.79 15.42 14.69
CA GLY A 279 20.72 16.44 14.23
C GLY A 279 20.07 17.81 13.99
N GLU A 280 20.92 18.74 13.55
CA GLU A 280 20.56 20.13 13.21
C GLU A 280 19.92 20.26 11.82
N ASP A 281 20.15 19.27 10.95
CA ASP A 281 19.61 19.22 9.60
C ASP A 281 18.26 18.50 9.55
N PHE A 282 17.35 18.95 8.68
CA PHE A 282 16.12 18.22 8.34
C PHE A 282 16.38 17.07 7.36
N ASP A 283 17.57 16.47 7.40
CA ASP A 283 17.98 15.31 6.61
C ASP A 283 17.97 14.03 7.46
N SER A 284 16.95 13.89 8.31
CA SER A 284 16.64 12.66 9.05
C SER A 284 15.12 12.46 9.11
N PRO A 285 14.61 11.29 9.52
CA PRO A 285 13.19 11.13 9.81
C PRO A 285 12.73 12.19 10.81
N LEU A 286 11.47 12.62 10.69
CA LEU A 286 10.84 13.58 11.59
C LEU A 286 9.83 12.86 12.46
N LEU A 287 9.83 13.15 13.76
CA LEU A 287 8.73 12.82 14.66
C LEU A 287 7.91 14.07 14.92
N ILE A 288 6.64 14.05 14.53
CA ILE A 288 5.74 15.19 14.63
C ILE A 288 4.63 14.84 15.61
N ILE A 289 4.50 15.66 16.65
CA ILE A 289 3.65 15.44 17.80
C ILE A 289 2.65 16.58 17.90
N ASN A 290 1.37 16.24 18.05
CA ASN A 290 0.38 17.20 18.48
C ASN A 290 0.51 17.37 20.00
N ILE A 291 0.71 18.59 20.48
CA ILE A 291 0.86 18.87 21.91
C ILE A 291 -0.47 18.81 22.68
N SER A 292 -1.59 18.95 21.97
CA SER A 292 -2.93 18.99 22.56
C SER A 292 -3.58 17.61 22.71
N ASN A 293 -3.01 16.57 22.11
CA ASN A 293 -3.50 15.20 22.23
C ASN A 293 -2.35 14.20 22.17
N ASP A 294 -2.55 12.96 22.59
CA ASP A 294 -1.49 11.93 22.55
C ASP A 294 -1.28 11.35 21.15
N ARG A 295 -1.40 12.14 20.08
CA ARG A 295 -1.20 11.67 18.70
C ARG A 295 0.11 12.20 18.14
N ALA A 296 0.82 11.30 17.47
CA ALA A 296 2.06 11.60 16.79
C ALA A 296 2.17 10.80 15.48
N TYR A 297 3.07 11.23 14.60
CA TYR A 297 3.51 10.42 13.47
C TYR A 297 5.00 10.60 13.17
N ILE A 298 5.60 9.57 12.59
CA ILE A 298 6.94 9.63 11.98
C ILE A 298 6.76 9.68 10.47
N CYS A 299 7.50 10.55 9.80
CA CYS A 299 7.63 10.57 8.35
C CYS A 299 9.09 10.78 7.94
N SER A 300 9.43 10.41 6.71
CA SER A 300 10.76 10.56 6.17
C SER A 300 10.73 10.87 4.68
N SER A 301 11.83 11.43 4.18
CA SER A 301 12.05 11.72 2.77
C SER A 301 12.79 10.56 2.10
N VAL A 302 12.38 10.19 0.89
CA VAL A 302 13.10 9.20 0.08
C VAL A 302 14.45 9.75 -0.37
N GLY A 303 14.52 11.06 -0.64
CA GLY A 303 15.73 11.72 -1.14
C GLY A 303 16.81 11.93 -0.06
N ASN A 304 16.53 11.57 1.18
CA ASN A 304 17.46 11.69 2.29
C ASN A 304 18.79 10.99 2.00
N LYS A 305 19.91 11.63 2.36
CA LYS A 305 21.25 11.13 2.02
C LYS A 305 21.49 9.72 2.57
N LEU A 306 21.23 9.50 3.85
CA LEU A 306 21.43 8.20 4.49
C LEU A 306 20.47 7.15 3.93
N ASN A 307 19.22 7.52 3.58
CA ASN A 307 18.32 6.59 2.91
C ASN A 307 18.89 6.10 1.57
N GLN A 308 19.46 7.00 0.76
CA GLN A 308 20.09 6.63 -0.51
C GLN A 308 21.34 5.77 -0.31
N GLU A 309 22.15 6.05 0.71
CA GLU A 309 23.30 5.22 1.09
C GLU A 309 22.86 3.80 1.49
N LEU A 310 21.81 3.67 2.31
CA LEU A 310 21.24 2.39 2.70
C LEU A 310 20.67 1.62 1.50
N ILE A 311 19.99 2.30 0.56
CA ILE A 311 19.54 1.68 -0.68
C ILE A 311 20.72 1.11 -1.47
N ASN A 312 21.78 1.89 -1.66
CA ASN A 312 22.94 1.45 -2.42
C ASN A 312 23.67 0.28 -1.74
N LYS A 313 23.68 0.25 -0.40
CA LYS A 313 24.34 -0.79 0.39
C LYS A 313 23.54 -2.10 0.45
N HIS A 314 22.23 -2.00 0.65
CA HIS A 314 21.39 -3.13 1.03
C HIS A 314 20.38 -3.56 -0.03
N ILE A 315 20.28 -2.88 -1.17
CA ILE A 315 19.33 -3.23 -2.23
C ILE A 315 20.07 -3.66 -3.49
N LYS A 316 19.82 -4.89 -3.94
CA LYS A 316 20.30 -5.39 -5.23
C LYS A 316 19.14 -5.64 -6.19
N THR A 317 19.38 -5.40 -7.47
CA THR A 317 18.40 -5.67 -8.52
C THR A 317 18.91 -6.77 -9.43
N ASN A 318 18.08 -7.78 -9.70
CA ASN A 318 18.32 -8.78 -10.72
C ASN A 318 17.10 -8.86 -11.64
N ASN A 319 17.25 -8.38 -12.88
CA ASN A 319 16.14 -8.19 -13.81
C ASN A 319 15.00 -7.37 -13.17
N LEU A 320 13.81 -7.94 -13.03
CA LEU A 320 12.66 -7.30 -12.40
C LEU A 320 12.65 -7.46 -10.88
N THR A 321 13.54 -8.27 -10.30
CA THR A 321 13.53 -8.55 -8.86
C THR A 321 14.36 -7.52 -8.10
N VAL A 322 13.78 -6.91 -7.06
CA VAL A 322 14.46 -6.03 -6.12
C VAL A 322 14.63 -6.76 -4.78
N ASN A 323 15.86 -7.10 -4.42
CA ASN A 323 16.19 -7.89 -3.23
C ASN A 323 16.82 -7.02 -2.14
N ILE A 324 16.52 -7.37 -0.89
CA ILE A 324 17.24 -6.90 0.29
C ILE A 324 18.40 -7.85 0.55
N VAL A 325 19.61 -7.31 0.74
CA VAL A 325 20.85 -8.07 0.96
C VAL A 325 21.53 -7.80 2.28
#